data_AF-A0A8H6M0L0-F1
#
_entry.id   AF-A0A8H6M0L0-F1
#
_cell.length_a   1.000
_cell.length_b   1.000
_cell.length_c   1.000
_cell.angle_alpha   90.00
_cell.angle_beta   90.00
_cell.angle_gamma   90.00
#
_symmetry.space_group_name_H-M   'P 1'
#
loop_
_entity.id
_entity.type
_entity.pdbx_description
1 polymer ?
#
loop_
_entity_poly.entity_id
_entity_poly.type
_entity_poly.pdbx_seq_one_letter_code
_entity_poly.pdbx_strand_id
1 'polypeptide(L)'
;MANVFLKIEDEIISVPRASLVISEVFEDMFQAPQAQGEQGEEGTTDEEGPEGGAATNPIVLEGEKIAKWRTLIKVLVPMTTGGNVPTGLYLSLPDWVQVLKLATKYNMAPVRTRAIEAITVRIVYQQTQKLKWGLEYHVEPFLVGGAAGIVNSLLDSTLNLSLSMSELAPLSPKTINKLFWIEKAMRSPGSVQHIHPFKCYPKGNAPSSIRLKYSSVKCRSKGKNWCAKPMYPDNLACLTCNHRHGADETFVVTGWEVNVTIRVALSKILCKQCGKSIYSKNGKKWYQCLACKEEFHINSGHPATVRVYDLDELIQEAFKEEIELCY
;
A
#
# COMPACT_ATOMS: atom_id res chain seq x y z
N MET A 1 -42.09 -4.81 9.58
CA MET A 1 -40.72 -5.35 9.60
C MET A 1 -40.47 -5.88 11.00
N ALA A 2 -39.95 -7.10 11.14
CA ALA A 2 -39.61 -7.63 12.46
C ALA A 2 -38.40 -6.89 13.02
N ASN A 3 -38.44 -6.53 14.29
CA ASN A 3 -37.29 -6.00 15.02
C ASN A 3 -36.59 -7.14 15.77
N VAL A 4 -35.31 -6.93 16.04
CA VAL A 4 -34.46 -7.78 16.87
C VAL A 4 -34.03 -6.97 18.08
N PHE A 5 -34.11 -7.58 19.25
CA PHE A 5 -33.67 -7.00 20.51
C PHE A 5 -32.24 -7.44 20.81
N LEU A 6 -31.34 -6.48 20.97
CA LEU A 6 -29.94 -6.71 21.32
C LEU A 6 -29.70 -6.18 22.73
N LYS A 7 -29.08 -7.00 23.59
CA LYS A 7 -28.59 -6.58 24.91
C LYS A 7 -27.10 -6.29 24.82
N ILE A 8 -26.72 -5.05 25.11
CA ILE A 8 -25.32 -4.58 25.10
C ILE A 8 -25.08 -3.87 26.41
N GLU A 9 -24.11 -4.34 27.20
CA GLU A 9 -23.96 -3.93 28.59
C GLU A 9 -25.29 -4.15 29.36
N ASP A 10 -25.79 -3.12 30.03
CA ASP A 10 -27.04 -3.15 30.81
C ASP A 10 -28.23 -2.59 30.03
N GLU A 11 -28.08 -2.33 28.72
CA GLU A 11 -29.12 -1.74 27.87
C GLU A 11 -29.65 -2.72 26.82
N ILE A 12 -30.97 -2.64 26.55
CA ILE A 12 -31.62 -3.35 25.44
C ILE A 12 -32.01 -2.35 24.38
N ILE A 13 -31.61 -2.61 23.14
CA ILE A 13 -31.96 -1.81 21.97
C ILE A 13 -32.74 -2.65 20.96
N SER A 14 -33.66 -2.00 20.25
CA SER A 14 -34.45 -2.61 19.19
C SER A 14 -33.93 -2.13 17.83
N VAL A 15 -33.57 -3.06 16.95
CA VAL A 15 -33.03 -2.78 15.62
C VAL A 15 -33.84 -3.56 14.58
N PRO A 16 -34.20 -2.99 13.41
CA PRO A 16 -34.87 -3.76 12.36
C PRO A 16 -34.03 -4.98 11.95
N ARG A 17 -34.64 -6.18 11.90
CA ARG A 17 -33.94 -7.41 11.50
C ARG A 17 -33.26 -7.27 10.14
N ALA A 18 -33.95 -6.64 9.20
CA ALA A 18 -33.43 -6.37 7.85
C ALA A 18 -32.13 -5.57 7.86
N SER A 19 -31.92 -4.74 8.89
CA SER A 19 -30.69 -3.97 9.06
C SER A 19 -29.51 -4.81 9.52
N LEU A 20 -29.76 -5.92 10.22
CA LEU A 20 -28.71 -6.82 10.73
C LEU A 20 -28.35 -7.94 9.75
N VAL A 21 -29.25 -8.35 8.86
CA VAL A 21 -29.01 -9.42 7.87
C VAL A 21 -27.88 -9.09 6.88
N ILE A 22 -27.46 -7.82 6.77
CA ILE A 22 -26.27 -7.47 5.97
C ILE A 22 -24.94 -7.96 6.59
N SER A 23 -24.99 -8.45 7.82
CA SER A 23 -23.90 -9.14 8.50
C SER A 23 -24.09 -10.64 8.33
N GLU A 24 -23.10 -11.31 7.75
CA GLU A 24 -23.10 -12.77 7.64
C GLU A 24 -23.26 -13.43 9.02
N VAL A 25 -22.61 -12.87 10.05
CA VAL A 25 -22.70 -13.38 11.44
C VAL A 25 -24.14 -13.38 11.95
N PHE A 26 -24.89 -12.28 11.73
CA PHE A 26 -26.28 -12.22 12.17
C PHE A 26 -27.20 -12.99 11.23
N GLU A 27 -26.94 -13.02 9.93
CA GLU A 27 -27.69 -13.83 8.98
C GLU A 27 -27.63 -15.31 9.35
N ASP A 28 -26.43 -15.86 9.58
CA ASP A 28 -26.22 -17.24 10.02
C ASP A 28 -26.92 -17.51 11.34
N MET A 29 -26.79 -16.61 12.32
CA MET A 29 -27.47 -16.71 13.62
C MET A 29 -29.00 -16.76 13.47
N PHE A 30 -29.56 -16.01 12.52
CA PHE A 30 -31.00 -15.99 12.26
C PHE A 30 -31.51 -17.18 11.44
N GLN A 31 -30.62 -17.86 10.71
CA GLN A 31 -30.94 -19.06 9.92
C GLN A 31 -30.67 -20.35 10.70
N ALA A 32 -29.82 -20.30 11.73
CA ALA A 32 -29.52 -21.44 12.59
C ALA A 32 -30.83 -22.04 13.15
N PRO A 33 -30.97 -23.39 13.15
CA PRO A 33 -32.08 -24.05 13.82
C PRO A 33 -32.07 -23.63 15.28
N GLN A 34 -33.05 -22.82 15.68
CA GLN A 34 -33.20 -22.52 17.08
C GLN A 34 -33.69 -23.78 17.77
N ALA A 35 -33.08 -24.10 18.91
CA ALA A 35 -33.51 -25.21 19.73
C ALA A 35 -34.98 -24.93 20.11
N GLN A 36 -35.90 -25.50 19.34
CA GLN A 36 -37.24 -25.74 19.82
C GLN A 36 -37.01 -26.66 21.00
N GLY A 37 -37.24 -26.15 22.22
CA GLY A 37 -37.10 -26.92 23.43
C GLY A 37 -37.66 -28.31 23.16
N GLU A 38 -36.81 -29.33 23.33
CA GLU A 38 -37.28 -30.70 23.34
C GLU A 38 -38.51 -30.72 24.24
N GLN A 39 -39.59 -31.33 23.76
CA GLN A 39 -40.82 -31.55 24.52
C GLN A 39 -40.48 -32.37 25.77
N GLY A 40 -40.00 -31.70 26.81
CA GLY A 40 -39.72 -32.21 28.13
C GLY A 40 -40.83 -31.75 29.05
N GLU A 41 -41.80 -32.65 29.22
CA GLU A 41 -42.68 -32.83 30.37
C GLU A 41 -43.36 -31.58 30.98
N GLU A 42 -44.67 -31.49 30.70
CA GLU A 42 -45.74 -30.82 31.43
C GLU A 42 -45.34 -29.95 32.65
N GLY A 43 -45.44 -28.62 32.52
CA GLY A 43 -45.65 -27.82 33.73
C GLY A 43 -45.30 -26.34 33.76
N THR A 44 -44.68 -25.74 32.73
CA THR A 44 -44.51 -24.27 32.69
C THR A 44 -44.79 -23.75 31.28
N THR A 45 -45.92 -23.06 31.14
CA THR A 45 -46.16 -22.13 30.03
C THR A 45 -45.20 -20.96 30.24
N ASP A 46 -44.26 -20.67 29.35
CA ASP A 46 -43.69 -19.33 29.16
C ASP A 46 -42.92 -19.22 27.82
N GLU A 47 -43.61 -18.65 26.83
CA GLU A 47 -43.20 -17.57 25.90
C GLU A 47 -41.74 -17.37 25.39
N GLU A 48 -40.85 -18.36 25.41
CA GLU A 48 -39.51 -18.18 24.83
C GLU A 48 -39.54 -18.36 23.30
N GLY A 49 -40.05 -17.32 22.62
CA GLY A 49 -39.87 -17.12 21.20
C GLY A 49 -38.38 -17.04 20.82
N PRO A 50 -38.08 -16.96 19.51
CA PRO A 50 -36.70 -17.07 19.05
C PRO A 50 -35.77 -16.03 19.69
N GLU A 51 -34.49 -16.38 19.92
CA GLU A 51 -33.51 -15.46 20.51
C GLU A 51 -33.46 -14.14 19.71
N GLY A 52 -33.57 -13.02 20.42
CA GLY A 52 -33.69 -11.67 19.85
C GLY A 52 -35.11 -11.29 19.42
N GLY A 53 -36.09 -12.18 19.50
CA GLY A 53 -37.48 -11.93 19.10
C GLY A 53 -38.28 -11.06 20.07
N ALA A 54 -37.87 -11.02 21.34
CA ALA A 54 -38.50 -10.24 22.40
C ALA A 54 -37.45 -9.59 23.32
N ALA A 55 -37.84 -8.52 24.02
CA ALA A 55 -36.98 -7.86 25.00
C ALA A 55 -36.65 -8.75 26.21
N THR A 56 -37.48 -9.74 26.50
CA THR A 56 -37.28 -10.76 27.55
C THR A 56 -36.26 -11.82 27.14
N ASN A 57 -36.05 -12.03 25.83
CA ASN A 57 -35.07 -12.97 25.26
C ASN A 57 -34.21 -12.27 24.18
N PRO A 58 -33.36 -11.28 24.55
CA PRO A 58 -32.55 -10.52 23.58
C PRO A 58 -31.26 -11.27 23.21
N ILE A 59 -30.68 -10.97 22.05
CA ILE A 59 -29.33 -11.44 21.70
C ILE A 59 -28.32 -10.66 22.53
N VAL A 60 -27.50 -11.36 23.31
CA VAL A 60 -26.50 -10.75 24.20
C VAL A 60 -25.18 -10.55 23.47
N LEU A 61 -24.72 -9.30 23.41
CA LEU A 61 -23.46 -8.91 22.77
C LEU A 61 -22.42 -8.56 23.83
N GLU A 62 -21.74 -9.59 24.35
CA GLU A 62 -20.76 -9.44 25.41
C GLU A 62 -19.50 -8.66 24.97
N GLY A 63 -18.97 -7.85 25.88
CA GLY A 63 -17.75 -7.06 25.67
C GLY A 63 -17.93 -5.83 24.77
N GLU A 64 -19.14 -5.60 24.26
CA GLU A 64 -19.46 -4.41 23.46
C GLU A 64 -19.87 -3.21 24.31
N LYS A 65 -19.71 -2.01 23.72
CA LYS A 65 -20.10 -0.74 24.36
C LYS A 65 -21.32 -0.18 23.65
N ILE A 66 -22.35 0.19 24.40
CA ILE A 66 -23.61 0.68 23.83
C ILE A 66 -23.40 1.93 22.96
N ALA A 67 -22.48 2.82 23.35
CA ALA A 67 -22.14 4.02 22.60
C ALA A 67 -21.63 3.71 21.18
N LYS A 68 -20.81 2.66 21.03
CA LYS A 68 -20.27 2.25 19.72
C LYS A 68 -21.39 1.70 18.82
N TRP A 69 -22.27 0.89 19.39
CA TRP A 69 -23.42 0.33 18.69
C TRP A 69 -24.42 1.39 18.26
N ARG A 70 -24.70 2.39 19.09
CA ARG A 70 -25.52 3.55 18.69
C ARG A 70 -24.91 4.27 17.49
N THR A 71 -23.59 4.41 17.43
CA THR A 71 -22.89 5.00 16.28
C THR A 71 -23.01 4.12 15.03
N LEU A 72 -22.86 2.80 15.15
CA LEU A 72 -23.09 1.86 14.05
C LEU A 72 -24.52 1.93 13.51
N ILE A 73 -25.52 1.90 14.41
CA ILE A 73 -26.95 1.89 14.06
C ILE A 73 -27.37 3.13 13.27
N LYS A 74 -26.79 4.29 13.61
CA LYS A 74 -26.99 5.54 12.87
C LYS A 74 -26.56 5.46 11.39
N VAL A 75 -25.63 4.56 11.06
CA VAL A 75 -25.21 4.28 9.67
C VAL A 75 -26.01 3.11 9.09
N LEU A 76 -26.14 2.03 9.87
CA LEU A 76 -26.74 0.76 9.48
C LEU A 76 -28.20 0.88 9.04
N VAL A 77 -29.04 1.55 9.83
CA VAL A 77 -30.49 1.62 9.60
C VAL A 77 -30.83 2.44 8.36
N PRO A 78 -30.29 3.66 8.15
CA PRO A 78 -30.55 4.40 6.91
C PRO A 78 -30.14 3.63 5.66
N MET A 79 -28.95 3.00 5.68
CA MET A 79 -28.43 2.24 4.52
C MET A 79 -29.34 1.09 4.09
N THR A 80 -30.06 0.47 5.02
CA THR A 80 -30.90 -0.71 4.76
C THR A 80 -32.37 -0.39 4.54
N THR A 81 -32.81 0.81 4.93
CA THR A 81 -34.20 1.25 4.75
C THR A 81 -34.41 2.11 3.50
N GLY A 82 -33.41 2.17 2.62
CA GLY A 82 -33.46 2.96 1.38
C GLY A 82 -33.36 4.47 1.61
N GLY A 83 -33.08 4.89 2.84
CA GLY A 83 -32.79 6.28 3.17
C GLY A 83 -31.35 6.62 2.85
N ASN A 84 -31.10 7.82 2.34
CA ASN A 84 -29.76 8.38 2.44
C ASN A 84 -29.40 8.49 3.93
N VAL A 85 -28.16 8.19 4.31
CA VAL A 85 -27.64 8.57 5.64
C VAL A 85 -27.99 10.05 5.82
N PRO A 86 -28.77 10.43 6.86
CA PRO A 86 -29.34 11.76 6.92
C PRO A 86 -28.26 12.82 6.74
N THR A 87 -28.50 13.82 5.91
CA THR A 87 -27.52 14.85 5.54
C THR A 87 -27.01 15.67 6.74
N GLY A 88 -27.65 15.53 7.91
CA GLY A 88 -27.23 16.11 9.20
C GLY A 88 -26.58 15.14 10.18
N LEU A 89 -26.33 13.88 9.78
CA LEU A 89 -25.69 12.88 10.63
C LEU A 89 -24.17 13.03 10.52
N TYR A 90 -23.65 14.06 11.19
CA TYR A 90 -22.22 14.38 11.22
C TYR A 90 -21.50 13.42 12.17
N LEU A 91 -21.08 12.27 11.65
CA LEU A 91 -20.13 11.40 12.35
C LEU A 91 -18.73 12.01 12.28
N SER A 92 -18.08 12.09 13.43
CA SER A 92 -16.68 12.50 13.54
C SER A 92 -15.76 11.41 12.98
N LEU A 93 -14.47 11.72 12.78
CA LEU A 93 -13.49 10.71 12.37
C LEU A 93 -13.41 9.54 13.39
N PRO A 94 -13.33 9.78 14.71
CA PRO A 94 -13.42 8.71 15.71
C PRO A 94 -14.69 7.86 15.62
N ASP A 95 -15.82 8.45 15.26
CA ASP A 95 -17.07 7.71 15.07
C ASP A 95 -16.97 6.78 13.86
N TRP A 96 -16.47 7.27 12.72
CA TRP A 96 -16.29 6.44 11.54
C TRP A 96 -15.31 5.29 11.76
N VAL A 97 -14.24 5.52 12.54
CA VAL A 97 -13.31 4.46 12.93
C VAL A 97 -14.00 3.40 13.79
N GLN A 98 -14.90 3.79 14.69
CA GLN A 98 -15.72 2.85 15.46
C GLN A 98 -16.67 2.05 14.56
N VAL A 99 -17.29 2.70 13.56
CA VAL A 99 -18.13 2.03 12.56
C VAL A 99 -17.31 1.02 11.77
N LEU A 100 -16.12 1.39 11.30
CA LEU A 100 -15.21 0.48 10.60
C LEU A 100 -14.86 -0.73 11.47
N LYS A 101 -14.50 -0.51 12.74
CA LYS A 101 -14.16 -1.57 13.68
C LYS A 101 -15.31 -2.58 13.87
N LEU A 102 -16.53 -2.09 14.12
CA LEU A 102 -17.68 -2.98 14.31
C LEU A 102 -18.09 -3.66 13.00
N ALA A 103 -18.09 -2.93 11.88
CA ALA A 103 -18.43 -3.50 10.58
C ALA A 103 -17.45 -4.61 10.17
N THR A 104 -16.16 -4.47 10.47
CA THR A 104 -15.18 -5.55 10.28
C THR A 104 -15.44 -6.72 11.23
N LYS A 105 -15.70 -6.45 12.52
CA LYS A 105 -15.96 -7.50 13.54
C LYS A 105 -17.16 -8.39 13.18
N TYR A 106 -18.23 -7.78 12.68
CA TYR A 106 -19.48 -8.48 12.34
C TYR A 106 -19.64 -8.76 10.84
N ASN A 107 -18.55 -8.69 10.06
CA ASN A 107 -18.55 -8.92 8.61
C ASN A 107 -19.68 -8.19 7.84
N MET A 108 -19.86 -6.89 8.10
CA MET A 108 -20.85 -6.03 7.43
C MET A 108 -20.22 -5.32 6.23
N ALA A 109 -19.93 -6.05 5.14
CA ALA A 109 -19.17 -5.53 4.00
C ALA A 109 -19.68 -4.18 3.44
N PRO A 110 -21.00 -3.94 3.25
CA PRO A 110 -21.49 -2.65 2.75
C PRO A 110 -21.18 -1.48 3.69
N VAL A 111 -21.35 -1.68 5.01
CA VAL A 111 -21.08 -0.66 6.03
C VAL A 111 -19.58 -0.42 6.17
N ARG A 112 -18.79 -1.48 6.07
CA ARG A 112 -17.33 -1.41 6.06
C ARG A 112 -16.82 -0.54 4.91
N THR A 113 -17.29 -0.80 3.68
CA THR A 113 -16.96 0.02 2.50
C THR A 113 -17.31 1.48 2.72
N ARG A 114 -18.51 1.76 3.24
CA ARG A 114 -18.96 3.13 3.52
C ARG A 114 -18.08 3.84 4.55
N ALA A 115 -17.66 3.14 5.60
CA ALA A 115 -16.76 3.69 6.60
C ALA A 115 -15.36 3.98 6.03
N ILE A 116 -14.83 3.09 5.18
CA ILE A 116 -13.54 3.30 4.49
C ILE A 116 -13.59 4.56 3.63
N GLU A 117 -14.64 4.75 2.82
CA GLU A 117 -14.81 5.97 2.02
C GLU A 117 -14.82 7.24 2.90
N ALA A 118 -15.59 7.21 3.98
CA ALA A 118 -15.72 8.35 4.88
C ALA A 118 -14.41 8.68 5.63
N ILE A 119 -13.61 7.67 5.97
CA ILE A 119 -12.30 7.85 6.60
C ILE A 119 -11.28 8.36 5.58
N THR A 120 -11.26 7.81 4.37
CA THR A 120 -10.30 8.12 3.30
C THR A 120 -10.24 9.62 3.04
N VAL A 121 -11.39 10.27 2.93
CA VAL A 121 -11.50 11.71 2.66
C VAL A 121 -11.04 12.60 3.84
N ARG A 122 -10.88 12.04 5.05
CA ARG A 122 -10.54 12.77 6.29
C ARG A 122 -9.11 12.53 6.79
N ILE A 123 -8.43 11.47 6.34
CA ILE A 123 -7.09 11.08 6.85
C ILE A 123 -5.94 11.35 5.87
N VAL A 124 -6.04 12.39 5.04
CA VAL A 124 -5.06 12.64 3.96
C VAL A 124 -3.62 12.78 4.48
N TYR A 125 -3.43 13.35 5.68
CA TYR A 125 -2.10 13.73 6.18
C TYR A 125 -1.57 12.88 7.36
N GLN A 126 -2.34 11.93 7.90
CA GLN A 126 -1.91 11.15 9.07
C GLN A 126 -1.40 9.77 8.65
N GLN A 127 -0.21 9.72 8.02
CA GLN A 127 0.30 8.48 7.39
C GLN A 127 0.50 7.33 8.39
N THR A 128 1.03 7.60 9.58
CA THR A 128 1.15 6.59 10.66
C THR A 128 -0.21 6.01 11.04
N GLN A 129 -1.20 6.89 11.22
CA GLN A 129 -2.53 6.46 11.64
C GLN A 129 -3.25 5.68 10.53
N LYS A 130 -3.04 6.09 9.27
CA LYS A 130 -3.53 5.40 8.09
C LYS A 130 -2.93 3.99 8.00
N LEU A 131 -1.61 3.86 8.12
CA LEU A 131 -0.95 2.54 8.14
C LEU A 131 -1.46 1.68 9.31
N LYS A 132 -1.58 2.24 10.51
CA LYS A 132 -2.10 1.53 11.68
C LYS A 132 -3.51 0.97 11.43
N TRP A 133 -4.43 1.77 10.88
CA TRP A 133 -5.78 1.29 10.55
C TRP A 133 -5.80 0.30 9.39
N GLY A 134 -4.90 0.45 8.42
CA GLY A 134 -4.72 -0.53 7.36
C GLY A 134 -4.34 -1.91 7.91
N LEU A 135 -3.44 -1.94 8.89
CA LEU A 135 -3.02 -3.17 9.57
C LEU A 135 -4.10 -3.72 10.52
N GLU A 136 -4.75 -2.86 11.32
CA GLU A 136 -5.72 -3.29 12.34
C GLU A 136 -7.07 -3.74 11.75
N TYR A 137 -7.50 -3.12 10.65
CA TYR A 137 -8.82 -3.36 10.04
C TYR A 137 -8.74 -3.97 8.63
N HIS A 138 -7.55 -4.42 8.23
CA HIS A 138 -7.27 -5.07 6.95
C HIS A 138 -7.75 -4.26 5.74
N VAL A 139 -7.40 -2.97 5.73
CA VAL A 139 -7.77 -2.04 4.65
C VAL A 139 -6.54 -1.77 3.78
N GLU A 140 -6.40 -2.50 2.67
CA GLU A 140 -5.22 -2.42 1.79
C GLU A 140 -4.90 -0.97 1.35
N PRO A 141 -5.86 -0.14 0.88
CA PRO A 141 -5.55 1.24 0.48
C PRO A 141 -4.98 2.10 1.61
N PHE A 142 -5.29 1.76 2.86
CA PHE A 142 -4.74 2.43 4.04
C PHE A 142 -3.34 1.93 4.37
N LEU A 143 -3.14 0.61 4.29
CA LEU A 143 -1.85 -0.02 4.50
C LEU A 143 -0.84 0.50 3.46
N VAL A 144 -1.13 0.31 2.18
CA VAL A 144 -0.22 0.66 1.08
C VAL A 144 0.03 2.17 1.05
N GLY A 145 -1.04 2.96 1.07
CA GLY A 145 -0.92 4.42 1.04
C GLY A 145 -0.25 5.01 2.27
N GLY A 146 -0.48 4.43 3.46
CA GLY A 146 0.17 4.86 4.69
C GLY A 146 1.66 4.50 4.71
N ALA A 147 2.02 3.29 4.30
CA ALA A 147 3.42 2.86 4.16
C ALA A 147 4.18 3.73 3.15
N ALA A 148 3.60 3.96 1.97
CA ALA A 148 4.19 4.83 0.95
C ALA A 148 4.39 6.25 1.46
N GLY A 149 3.40 6.82 2.16
CA GLY A 149 3.48 8.15 2.75
C GLY A 149 4.62 8.27 3.77
N ILE A 150 4.80 7.27 4.63
CA ILE A 150 5.90 7.24 5.62
C ILE A 150 7.24 7.09 4.93
N VAL A 151 7.38 6.15 3.99
CA VAL A 151 8.64 5.92 3.28
C VAL A 151 9.06 7.16 2.49
N ASN A 152 8.14 7.82 1.78
CA ASN A 152 8.43 9.06 1.07
C ASN A 152 8.91 10.17 2.02
N SER A 153 8.30 10.27 3.20
CA SER A 153 8.73 11.22 4.24
C SER A 153 10.12 10.89 4.78
N LEU A 154 10.45 9.61 4.95
CA LEU A 154 11.79 9.17 5.35
C LEU A 154 12.84 9.40 4.25
N LEU A 155 12.46 9.33 2.98
CA LEU A 155 13.34 9.52 1.83
C LEU A 155 13.68 11.00 1.60
N ASP A 156 12.74 11.90 1.89
CA ASP A 156 12.89 13.33 1.65
C ASP A 156 13.89 13.97 2.64
N SER A 157 15.15 14.07 2.19
CA SER A 157 16.22 14.76 2.93
C SER A 157 16.16 16.29 2.80
N THR A 158 15.23 16.84 2.03
CA THR A 158 15.15 18.29 1.72
C THR A 158 14.17 19.05 2.60
N LEU A 159 13.19 18.37 3.19
CA LEU A 159 12.13 19.03 3.96
C LEU A 159 12.45 19.28 5.43
N ASN A 160 13.58 18.81 5.99
CA ASN A 160 13.81 18.80 7.45
C ASN A 160 12.66 18.18 8.28
N LEU A 161 11.69 17.51 7.63
CA LEU A 161 10.71 16.65 8.26
C LEU A 161 11.41 15.33 8.59
N SER A 162 12.30 15.35 9.57
CA SER A 162 12.74 14.10 10.16
C SER A 162 11.53 13.50 10.87
N LEU A 163 10.93 12.47 10.28
CA LEU A 163 9.88 11.71 10.95
C LEU A 163 10.42 11.27 12.31
N SER A 164 9.80 11.74 13.39
CA SER A 164 10.37 11.52 14.71
C SER A 164 10.04 10.11 15.19
N MET A 165 10.87 9.55 16.07
CA MET A 165 10.58 8.24 16.66
C MET A 165 9.25 8.23 17.43
N SER A 166 8.77 9.39 17.93
CA SER A 166 7.46 9.48 18.57
C SER A 166 6.31 9.34 17.57
N GLU A 167 6.49 9.74 16.32
CA GLU A 167 5.49 9.58 15.26
C GLU A 167 5.37 8.14 14.77
N LEU A 168 6.42 7.33 14.93
CA LEU A 168 6.42 5.89 14.64
C LEU A 168 6.04 5.03 15.85
N ALA A 169 6.10 5.57 17.06
CA ALA A 169 5.81 4.85 18.31
C ALA A 169 4.47 4.06 18.31
N PRO A 170 3.39 4.49 17.61
CA PRO A 170 2.17 3.70 17.53
C PRO A 170 2.28 2.39 16.73
N LEU A 171 3.36 2.18 15.97
CA LEU A 171 3.58 1.02 15.12
C LEU A 171 4.41 -0.05 15.84
N SER A 172 4.21 -1.32 15.46
CA SER A 172 5.01 -2.41 16.00
C SER A 172 6.47 -2.33 15.53
N PRO A 173 7.44 -2.87 16.29
CA PRO A 173 8.83 -2.97 15.82
C PRO A 173 8.98 -3.74 14.50
N LYS A 174 8.15 -4.78 14.25
CA LYS A 174 8.12 -5.52 12.98
C LYS A 174 7.75 -4.59 11.83
N THR A 175 6.71 -3.78 12.00
CA THR A 175 6.25 -2.80 11.00
C THR A 175 7.31 -1.74 10.72
N ILE A 176 7.93 -1.20 11.76
CA ILE A 176 8.99 -0.19 11.63
C ILE A 176 10.18 -0.75 10.87
N ASN A 177 10.61 -1.98 11.17
CA ASN A 177 11.70 -2.64 10.44
C ASN A 177 11.37 -2.85 8.96
N LYS A 178 10.13 -3.20 8.61
CA LYS A 178 9.69 -3.28 7.20
C LYS A 178 9.83 -1.94 6.50
N LEU A 179 9.39 -0.84 7.13
CA LEU A 179 9.48 0.51 6.54
C LEU A 179 10.95 0.93 6.31
N PHE A 180 11.84 0.68 7.28
CA PHE A 180 13.28 0.95 7.13
C PHE A 180 13.94 0.05 6.08
N TRP A 181 13.48 -1.20 5.93
CA TRP A 181 13.95 -2.06 4.86
C TRP A 181 13.60 -1.50 3.48
N ILE A 182 12.35 -1.05 3.28
CA ILE A 182 11.89 -0.39 2.04
C ILE A 182 12.69 0.89 1.79
N GLU A 183 12.81 1.76 2.81
CA GLU A 183 13.56 3.02 2.72
C GLU A 183 15.02 2.77 2.32
N LYS A 184 15.67 1.80 2.93
CA LYS A 184 17.05 1.43 2.61
C LYS A 184 17.16 0.84 1.21
N ALA A 185 16.20 0.03 0.77
CA ALA A 185 16.14 -0.50 -0.59
C ALA A 185 15.98 0.62 -1.62
N MET A 186 15.18 1.64 -1.31
CA MET A 186 14.96 2.84 -2.15
C MET A 186 16.18 3.77 -2.18
N ARG A 187 16.90 3.93 -1.05
CA ARG A 187 18.14 4.73 -0.99
C ARG A 187 19.34 4.02 -1.59
N SER A 188 19.38 2.69 -1.51
CA SER A 188 20.44 1.90 -2.11
C SER A 188 20.24 1.95 -3.62
N PRO A 189 21.15 2.59 -4.40
CA PRO A 189 21.07 2.53 -5.85
C PRO A 189 21.30 1.07 -6.28
N GLY A 190 20.23 0.29 -6.38
CA GLY A 190 20.25 -1.14 -6.64
C GLY A 190 21.01 -1.93 -5.57
N SER A 191 20.29 -2.48 -4.58
CA SER A 191 20.69 -3.80 -4.06
C SER A 191 20.48 -4.81 -5.17
N VAL A 192 21.52 -4.92 -5.99
CA VAL A 192 21.75 -6.09 -6.82
C VAL A 192 21.72 -7.29 -5.88
N GLN A 193 20.68 -8.12 -5.95
CA GLN A 193 20.72 -9.45 -5.35
C GLN A 193 21.86 -10.21 -6.06
N HIS A 194 23.00 -10.30 -5.37
CA HIS A 194 24.24 -10.95 -5.79
C HIS A 194 24.83 -10.50 -7.15
N ILE A 195 25.36 -9.28 -7.22
CA ILE A 195 26.69 -9.16 -7.81
C ILE A 195 27.63 -9.51 -6.67
N HIS A 196 28.34 -10.65 -6.79
CA HIS A 196 29.51 -10.92 -5.95
C HIS A 196 30.31 -9.63 -5.79
N PRO A 197 30.79 -9.28 -4.58
CA PRO A 197 31.62 -8.10 -4.42
C PRO A 197 32.71 -8.15 -5.48
N PHE A 198 32.72 -7.19 -6.41
CA PHE A 198 33.84 -7.02 -7.33
C PHE A 198 35.05 -6.67 -6.46
N LYS A 199 35.77 -7.71 -6.01
CA LYS A 199 37.10 -7.60 -5.43
C LYS A 199 37.99 -7.10 -6.56
N CYS A 200 38.45 -5.87 -6.44
CA CYS A 200 39.56 -5.38 -7.26
C CYS A 200 40.80 -6.18 -6.85
N TYR A 201 41.33 -7.00 -7.75
CA TYR A 201 42.71 -7.48 -7.64
C TYR A 201 43.55 -6.78 -8.70
N PRO A 202 44.79 -6.39 -8.36
CA PRO A 202 45.74 -5.84 -9.32
C PRO A 202 46.11 -6.93 -10.34
N LYS A 203 46.24 -6.51 -11.61
CA LYS A 203 46.73 -7.25 -12.79
C LYS A 203 46.97 -8.76 -12.59
N GLY A 204 45.98 -9.57 -12.95
CA GLY A 204 46.14 -11.02 -13.17
C GLY A 204 44.83 -11.78 -13.02
N ASN A 205 44.13 -11.97 -14.15
CA ASN A 205 42.87 -12.72 -14.34
C ASN A 205 41.56 -12.06 -13.82
N ALA A 206 40.53 -12.10 -14.69
CA ALA A 206 39.34 -11.24 -14.75
C ALA A 206 38.27 -11.47 -13.64
N PRO A 207 37.30 -10.54 -13.46
CA PRO A 207 36.03 -10.71 -14.17
C PRO A 207 35.43 -9.43 -14.78
N SER A 208 34.50 -9.68 -15.70
CA SER A 208 33.97 -8.85 -16.77
C SER A 208 32.89 -7.83 -16.36
N SER A 209 32.85 -6.70 -17.07
CA SER A 209 31.80 -5.66 -17.01
C SER A 209 31.07 -5.49 -18.35
N ILE A 210 30.03 -4.66 -18.40
CA ILE A 210 28.96 -4.64 -19.42
C ILE A 210 28.81 -3.25 -20.06
N ARG A 211 28.68 -3.17 -21.40
CA ARG A 211 28.34 -1.96 -22.20
C ARG A 211 27.11 -2.23 -23.03
N LEU A 212 26.34 -1.17 -23.24
CA LEU A 212 25.42 -1.00 -24.35
C LEU A 212 26.01 -0.04 -25.39
N LYS A 213 25.72 -0.26 -26.68
CA LYS A 213 26.08 0.68 -27.76
C LYS A 213 25.14 1.89 -27.73
N TYR A 214 25.72 3.07 -27.84
CA TYR A 214 24.96 4.33 -27.90
C TYR A 214 23.96 4.39 -29.06
N SER A 215 24.29 3.77 -30.20
CA SER A 215 23.41 3.61 -31.37
C SER A 215 22.13 2.81 -31.09
N SER A 216 22.05 2.15 -29.93
CA SER A 216 20.91 1.34 -29.55
C SER A 216 19.80 2.16 -28.88
N VAL A 217 20.05 3.41 -28.43
CA VAL A 217 19.04 4.29 -27.83
C VAL A 217 18.27 5.01 -28.93
N LYS A 218 16.98 4.73 -29.07
CA LYS A 218 16.15 5.21 -30.18
C LYS A 218 14.94 6.02 -29.72
N CYS A 219 14.63 7.10 -30.45
CA CYS A 219 13.47 7.96 -30.19
C CYS A 219 12.12 7.22 -30.38
N ARG A 220 11.20 7.41 -29.44
CA ARG A 220 9.84 6.82 -29.41
C ARG A 220 8.72 7.87 -29.44
N SER A 221 8.95 9.04 -30.05
CA SER A 221 7.90 10.07 -30.17
C SER A 221 6.67 9.52 -30.91
N LYS A 222 5.48 9.66 -30.31
CA LYS A 222 4.19 9.23 -30.89
C LYS A 222 3.74 10.24 -31.96
N GLY A 223 4.26 10.08 -33.17
CA GLY A 223 3.69 10.62 -34.41
C GLY A 223 3.34 9.49 -35.39
N LYS A 224 2.82 9.83 -36.59
CA LYS A 224 2.34 8.83 -37.58
C LYS A 224 3.36 7.79 -38.05
N ASN A 225 4.66 7.93 -37.72
CA ASN A 225 5.69 6.93 -37.97
C ASN A 225 6.70 6.85 -36.80
N TRP A 226 7.07 5.64 -36.40
CA TRP A 226 8.07 5.37 -35.35
C TRP A 226 9.44 5.88 -35.79
N CYS A 227 9.98 6.88 -35.09
CA CYS A 227 11.24 7.51 -35.47
C CYS A 227 12.42 6.52 -35.43
N ALA A 228 12.60 5.78 -34.33
CA ALA A 228 13.62 4.73 -34.20
C ALA A 228 15.07 5.18 -34.49
N LYS A 229 15.33 6.50 -34.55
CA LYS A 229 16.65 7.09 -34.80
C LYS A 229 17.35 7.44 -33.48
N PRO A 230 18.70 7.53 -33.49
CA PRO A 230 19.44 7.78 -32.27
C PRO A 230 19.14 9.16 -31.68
N MET A 231 19.45 9.34 -30.42
CA MET A 231 19.19 10.60 -29.69
C MET A 231 20.49 11.35 -29.44
N TYR A 232 20.42 12.65 -29.18
CA TYR A 232 21.53 13.46 -28.68
C TYR A 232 21.76 13.16 -27.20
N PRO A 233 23.03 13.04 -26.76
CA PRO A 233 23.34 12.58 -25.41
C PRO A 233 23.08 13.65 -24.36
N ASP A 234 23.20 14.92 -24.75
CA ASP A 234 23.32 16.03 -23.81
C ASP A 234 21.97 16.70 -23.52
N ASN A 235 20.97 16.50 -24.38
CA ASN A 235 19.67 17.16 -24.27
C ASN A 235 18.47 16.26 -24.55
N LEU A 236 18.71 14.95 -24.74
CA LEU A 236 17.67 13.95 -25.03
C LEU A 236 16.74 14.33 -26.20
N ALA A 237 17.24 15.12 -27.15
CA ALA A 237 16.54 15.39 -28.40
C ALA A 237 16.80 14.25 -29.40
N CYS A 238 15.80 13.82 -30.16
CA CYS A 238 16.05 12.90 -31.26
C CYS A 238 16.91 13.55 -32.35
N LEU A 239 17.92 12.85 -32.88
CA LEU A 239 18.77 13.33 -33.98
C LEU A 239 17.99 13.68 -35.26
N THR A 240 16.79 13.11 -35.43
CA THR A 240 16.05 13.21 -36.69
C THR A 240 14.74 13.98 -36.53
N CYS A 241 13.93 13.69 -35.50
CA CYS A 241 12.68 14.43 -35.30
C CYS A 241 12.80 15.60 -34.32
N ASN A 242 13.97 15.82 -33.71
CA ASN A 242 14.24 16.88 -32.73
C ASN A 242 13.27 16.94 -31.52
N HIS A 243 12.47 15.88 -31.33
CA HIS A 243 11.57 15.75 -30.19
C HIS A 243 12.40 15.59 -28.92
N ARG A 244 12.15 16.46 -27.95
CA ARG A 244 12.83 16.48 -26.65
C ARG A 244 12.01 15.67 -25.67
N HIS A 245 12.61 14.59 -25.20
CA HIS A 245 12.00 13.72 -24.21
C HIS A 245 12.25 14.30 -22.81
N GLY A 246 11.20 14.34 -21.97
CA GLY A 246 11.34 14.68 -20.56
C GLY A 246 12.23 13.68 -19.82
N ALA A 247 12.82 14.08 -18.69
CA ALA A 247 13.72 13.23 -17.89
C ALA A 247 13.11 11.86 -17.50
N ASP A 248 11.78 11.80 -17.46
CA ASP A 248 11.00 10.64 -17.02
C ASP A 248 10.42 9.79 -18.17
N GLU A 249 10.60 10.18 -19.44
CA GLU A 249 10.01 9.45 -20.58
C GLU A 249 10.83 8.21 -20.98
N THR A 250 10.16 7.10 -21.37
CA THR A 250 10.72 5.77 -21.69
C THR A 250 11.52 5.68 -23.02
N PHE A 251 12.57 4.86 -23.08
CA PHE A 251 13.53 4.71 -24.19
C PHE A 251 13.74 3.22 -24.43
N VAL A 252 13.93 2.85 -25.69
CA VAL A 252 14.15 1.45 -26.11
C VAL A 252 15.63 1.26 -26.44
N VAL A 253 16.22 0.16 -25.94
CA VAL A 253 17.55 -0.31 -26.34
C VAL A 253 17.42 -1.69 -26.94
N THR A 254 17.69 -1.82 -28.25
CA THR A 254 17.65 -3.11 -28.94
C THR A 254 19.01 -3.82 -28.89
N GLY A 255 19.03 -5.02 -28.30
CA GLY A 255 20.07 -6.05 -28.43
C GLY A 255 19.36 -7.40 -28.63
N TRP A 256 20.00 -8.34 -29.33
CA TRP A 256 19.36 -9.59 -29.71
C TRP A 256 19.32 -10.54 -28.52
N GLU A 257 18.10 -11.03 -28.26
CA GLU A 257 17.65 -12.00 -27.25
C GLU A 257 17.51 -11.49 -25.80
N VAL A 258 16.23 -11.37 -25.41
CA VAL A 258 15.63 -11.02 -24.11
C VAL A 258 15.69 -9.53 -23.71
N ASN A 259 14.54 -8.87 -23.84
CA ASN A 259 14.33 -7.45 -23.53
C ASN A 259 14.10 -7.21 -22.03
N VAL A 260 15.14 -6.80 -21.30
CA VAL A 260 14.97 -6.16 -19.98
C VAL A 260 15.69 -4.81 -19.99
N THR A 261 14.97 -3.76 -19.62
CA THR A 261 15.36 -2.36 -19.79
C THR A 261 15.60 -1.72 -18.45
N ILE A 262 16.79 -1.15 -18.21
CA ILE A 262 17.03 -0.41 -16.98
C ILE A 262 17.82 0.87 -17.22
N ARG A 263 17.46 1.89 -16.45
CA ARG A 263 17.99 3.25 -16.51
C ARG A 263 18.61 3.64 -15.18
N VAL A 264 19.80 4.22 -15.24
CA VAL A 264 20.40 4.91 -14.10
C VAL A 264 20.89 6.25 -14.63
N ALA A 265 20.43 7.35 -14.03
CA ALA A 265 20.96 8.66 -14.35
C ALA A 265 22.45 8.70 -13.95
N LEU A 266 23.34 9.21 -14.81
CA LEU A 266 24.78 9.33 -14.49
C LEU A 266 25.01 10.17 -13.22
N SER A 267 24.10 11.11 -12.93
CA SER A 267 24.07 11.89 -11.70
C SER A 267 23.79 11.07 -10.43
N LYS A 268 23.28 9.85 -10.57
CA LYS A 268 23.03 8.91 -9.47
C LYS A 268 24.15 7.87 -9.33
N ILE A 269 25.18 7.90 -10.18
CA ILE A 269 26.35 7.04 -10.07
C ILE A 269 27.38 7.72 -9.18
N LEU A 270 27.62 7.17 -7.99
CA LEU A 270 28.62 7.67 -7.06
C LEU A 270 30.01 7.12 -7.38
N CYS A 271 31.05 7.93 -7.21
CA CYS A 271 32.42 7.43 -7.28
C CYS A 271 32.74 6.52 -6.10
N LYS A 272 33.24 5.32 -6.37
CA LYS A 272 33.66 4.37 -5.33
C LYS A 272 34.75 4.94 -4.41
N GLN A 273 35.63 5.77 -4.96
CA GLN A 273 36.77 6.31 -4.24
C GLN A 273 36.39 7.47 -3.29
N CYS A 274 35.46 8.33 -3.70
CA CYS A 274 35.15 9.55 -2.95
C CYS A 274 33.68 9.76 -2.61
N GLY A 275 32.79 8.85 -2.99
CA GLY A 275 31.34 8.91 -2.72
C GLY A 275 30.59 10.04 -3.43
N LYS A 276 31.27 10.86 -4.25
CA LYS A 276 30.68 12.02 -4.93
C LYS A 276 30.29 11.64 -6.36
N SER A 277 29.15 12.13 -6.81
CA SER A 277 28.69 12.03 -8.19
C SER A 277 28.94 13.36 -8.88
N ILE A 278 29.73 13.31 -9.97
CA ILE A 278 29.51 13.94 -11.28
C ILE A 278 30.65 13.36 -12.14
N TYR A 279 30.34 12.70 -13.26
CA TYR A 279 31.35 12.22 -14.20
C TYR A 279 31.36 13.08 -15.46
N SER A 280 32.54 13.49 -15.93
CA SER A 280 32.67 14.07 -17.28
C SER A 280 33.06 13.00 -18.29
N LYS A 281 32.49 13.09 -19.49
CA LYS A 281 32.83 12.22 -20.62
C LYS A 281 34.04 12.80 -21.33
N ASN A 282 35.16 12.09 -21.27
CA ASN A 282 36.42 12.62 -21.82
C ASN A 282 36.68 12.10 -23.24
N GLY A 283 35.78 12.42 -24.19
CA GLY A 283 35.92 12.24 -25.66
C GLY A 283 36.11 10.81 -26.21
N LYS A 284 36.59 9.88 -25.38
CA LYS A 284 36.79 8.46 -25.59
C LYS A 284 35.89 7.76 -24.54
N LYS A 285 35.74 6.44 -24.57
CA LYS A 285 34.82 5.63 -23.70
C LYS A 285 35.14 5.64 -22.19
N TRP A 286 35.61 6.77 -21.67
CA TRP A 286 36.14 7.00 -20.34
C TRP A 286 35.28 8.05 -19.67
N TYR A 287 34.91 7.76 -18.44
CA TYR A 287 34.24 8.70 -17.57
C TYR A 287 35.18 9.00 -16.43
N GLN A 288 35.32 10.28 -16.11
CA GLN A 288 36.22 10.74 -15.05
C GLN A 288 35.42 11.35 -13.92
N CYS A 289 35.63 10.88 -12.68
CA CYS A 289 35.01 11.50 -11.51
C CYS A 289 35.50 12.94 -11.42
N LEU A 290 34.59 13.92 -11.43
CA LEU A 290 34.99 15.32 -11.36
C LEU A 290 35.70 15.67 -10.05
N ALA A 291 35.37 14.97 -8.97
CA ALA A 291 35.92 15.22 -7.64
C ALA A 291 37.32 14.64 -7.44
N CYS A 292 37.53 13.36 -7.74
CA CYS A 292 38.82 12.68 -7.47
C CYS A 292 39.60 12.29 -8.72
N LYS A 293 39.10 12.62 -9.91
CA LYS A 293 39.71 12.35 -11.22
C LYS A 293 39.91 10.86 -11.56
N GLU A 294 39.33 9.95 -10.78
CA GLU A 294 39.33 8.52 -11.06
C GLU A 294 38.62 8.24 -12.39
N GLU A 295 39.29 7.50 -13.27
CA GLU A 295 38.76 7.11 -14.57
C GLU A 295 38.13 5.72 -14.48
N PHE A 296 36.98 5.54 -15.14
CA PHE A 296 36.41 4.21 -15.32
C PHE A 296 36.02 3.94 -16.77
N HIS A 297 36.11 2.65 -17.11
CA HIS A 297 35.87 2.15 -18.45
C HIS A 297 34.71 1.16 -18.44
N ILE A 298 33.71 1.40 -19.28
CA ILE A 298 32.61 0.45 -19.51
C ILE A 298 33.14 -0.55 -20.56
N ASN A 299 33.02 -1.88 -20.44
CA ASN A 299 33.38 -2.88 -21.48
C ASN A 299 32.16 -3.74 -21.90
N SER A 300 31.93 -4.03 -23.19
CA SER A 300 30.71 -4.70 -23.72
C SER A 300 30.82 -6.20 -23.57
N GLY A 301 29.97 -6.86 -22.79
CA GLY A 301 30.02 -8.34 -22.74
C GLY A 301 28.94 -9.13 -22.00
N HIS A 302 28.32 -8.63 -20.95
CA HIS A 302 27.33 -9.43 -20.16
C HIS A 302 26.03 -8.65 -19.93
N PRO A 303 24.91 -9.28 -19.53
CA PRO A 303 23.69 -8.58 -19.13
C PRO A 303 23.77 -8.14 -17.66
N ALA A 304 23.43 -6.88 -17.37
CA ALA A 304 23.40 -6.33 -16.01
C ALA A 304 21.94 -6.13 -15.64
N THR A 305 21.46 -6.90 -14.67
CA THR A 305 20.12 -6.71 -14.11
C THR A 305 20.22 -5.67 -12.99
N VAL A 306 19.91 -4.43 -13.32
CA VAL A 306 19.59 -3.39 -12.36
C VAL A 306 18.10 -3.52 -12.06
N ARG A 307 17.67 -3.86 -10.85
CA ARG A 307 16.25 -3.72 -10.50
C ARG A 307 16.03 -2.29 -10.04
N VAL A 308 15.17 -1.56 -10.76
CA VAL A 308 14.55 -0.35 -10.22
C VAL A 308 13.33 -0.87 -9.50
N TYR A 309 13.40 -0.85 -8.18
CA TYR A 309 12.27 -1.24 -7.37
C TYR A 309 11.23 -0.11 -7.43
N ASP A 310 9.99 -0.46 -7.78
CA ASP A 310 8.86 0.41 -7.54
C ASP A 310 8.58 0.43 -6.03
N LEU A 311 8.24 1.60 -5.48
CA LEU A 311 7.86 1.72 -4.08
C LEU A 311 6.67 0.83 -3.77
N ASP A 312 5.69 0.78 -4.68
CA ASP A 312 4.51 -0.06 -4.50
C ASP A 312 4.88 -1.55 -4.51
N GLU A 313 5.80 -1.99 -5.37
CA GLU A 313 6.30 -3.38 -5.37
C GLU A 313 7.01 -3.75 -4.07
N LEU A 314 7.85 -2.86 -3.52
CA LEU A 314 8.53 -3.10 -2.24
C LEU A 314 7.56 -3.13 -1.07
N ILE A 315 6.51 -2.30 -1.10
CA ILE A 315 5.46 -2.32 -0.09
C ILE A 315 4.69 -3.63 -0.19
N GLN A 316 4.30 -4.04 -1.40
CA GLN A 316 3.61 -5.31 -1.65
C GLN A 316 4.46 -6.51 -1.20
N GLU A 317 5.77 -6.49 -1.45
CA GLU A 317 6.70 -7.53 -0.98
C GLU A 317 6.82 -7.54 0.55
N ALA A 318 7.06 -6.37 1.16
CA ALA A 318 7.27 -6.27 2.60
C ALA A 318 6.01 -6.57 3.42
N PHE A 319 4.82 -6.25 2.89
CA PHE A 319 3.54 -6.39 3.56
C PHE A 319 2.64 -7.47 2.95
N LYS A 320 3.21 -8.40 2.19
CA LYS A 320 2.46 -9.45 1.49
C LYS A 320 1.48 -10.19 2.40
N GLU A 321 1.93 -10.64 3.56
CA GLU A 321 1.11 -11.37 4.55
C GLU A 321 -0.09 -10.53 5.00
N GLU A 322 0.12 -9.24 5.29
CA GLU A 322 -0.93 -8.36 5.78
C GLU A 322 -1.92 -7.93 4.68
N ILE A 323 -1.45 -7.83 3.43
CA ILE A 323 -2.28 -7.53 2.26
C ILE A 323 -3.14 -8.73 1.88
N GLU A 324 -2.61 -9.95 1.97
CA GLU A 324 -3.40 -11.18 1.74
C GLU A 324 -4.56 -11.31 2.74
N LEU A 325 -4.44 -10.76 3.96
CA LEU A 325 -5.52 -10.71 4.94
C LEU A 325 -6.60 -9.63 4.66
N CYS A 326 -6.41 -8.78 3.65
CA CYS A 326 -7.37 -7.75 3.27
C CYS A 326 -8.50 -8.26 2.36
N TYR A 327 -8.34 -9.47 1.83
CA TYR A 327 -9.25 -10.18 0.91
C TYR A 327 -9.92 -11.36 1.59
#